data_AF-A0A5R2N7W0-F1
#
_entry.id   AF-A0A5R2N7W0-F1
#
_cell.length_a   1.000
_cell.length_b   1.000
_cell.length_c   1.000
_cell.angle_alpha   90.00
_cell.angle_beta   90.00
_cell.angle_gamma   90.00
#
_symmetry.space_group_name_H-M   'P 1'
#
loop_
_entity.id
_entity.type
_entity.pdbx_description
1 polymer ?
#
loop_
_entity_poly.entity_id
_entity_poly.type
_entity_poly.pdbx_seq_one_letter_code
_entity_poly.pdbx_strand_id
1 'polypeptide(L)' 'MTSALPFDDFRNLLDNLPAADLKAEARVRTLFAKADKPRNSLGRVEDIAAWLAAWSGRAPPAVTRPLMAVFA' A
#
# COMPACT_ATOMS: atom_id res chain seq x y z
N MET A 1 -7.19 -14.26 -21.74
CA MET A 1 -8.07 -15.40 -22.05
C MET A 1 -8.40 -16.06 -20.73
N THR A 2 -9.66 -16.05 -20.31
CA THR A 2 -10.09 -16.75 -19.08
C THR A 2 -10.01 -18.26 -19.35
N SER A 3 -9.23 -18.97 -18.52
CA SER A 3 -9.06 -20.42 -18.59
C SER A 3 -10.28 -21.10 -17.99
N ALA A 4 -10.76 -22.20 -18.58
CA ALA A 4 -11.91 -22.97 -18.07
C ALA A 4 -11.56 -23.84 -16.84
N LEU A 5 -10.37 -23.71 -16.28
CA LEU A 5 -9.92 -24.49 -15.12
C LEU A 5 -10.21 -23.76 -13.79
N PRO A 6 -10.59 -24.49 -12.73
CA PRO A 6 -10.84 -23.89 -11.43
C PRO A 6 -9.63 -23.11 -10.90
N PHE A 7 -9.90 -21.91 -10.41
CA PHE A 7 -8.97 -20.97 -9.78
C PHE A 7 -7.91 -20.31 -10.67
N ASP A 8 -7.88 -20.58 -11.97
CA ASP A 8 -6.86 -19.98 -12.85
C ASP A 8 -6.95 -18.46 -12.91
N ASP A 9 -8.15 -17.89 -12.84
CA ASP A 9 -8.31 -16.43 -12.77
C ASP A 9 -7.67 -15.85 -11.49
N PHE A 10 -7.75 -16.54 -10.35
CA PHE A 10 -7.09 -16.12 -9.11
C PHE A 10 -5.57 -16.24 -9.21
N ARG A 11 -5.06 -17.34 -9.79
CA ARG A 11 -3.61 -17.52 -10.01
C ARG A 11 -3.07 -16.44 -10.92
N ASN A 12 -3.76 -16.17 -12.03
CA ASN A 12 -3.41 -15.10 -12.95
C ASN A 12 -3.41 -13.73 -12.26
N LEU A 13 -4.35 -13.44 -11.36
CA LEU A 13 -4.34 -12.19 -10.58
C LEU A 13 -3.12 -12.10 -9.65
N LEU A 14 -2.76 -13.19 -8.97
CA LEU A 14 -1.58 -13.23 -8.10
C LEU A 14 -0.28 -13.04 -8.88
N ASP A 15 -0.15 -13.68 -10.04
CA ASP A 15 1.03 -13.58 -10.91
C ASP A 15 1.20 -12.18 -11.50
N ASN A 16 0.10 -11.45 -11.68
CA ASN A 16 0.10 -10.10 -12.22
C ASN A 16 -0.05 -9.01 -11.14
N LEU A 17 0.21 -9.34 -9.87
CA LEU A 17 0.23 -8.32 -8.82
C LEU A 17 1.28 -7.25 -9.14
N PRO A 18 0.90 -5.96 -9.09
CA PRO A 18 1.87 -4.90 -9.34
C PRO A 18 2.94 -4.88 -8.25
N ALA A 19 4.16 -4.51 -8.62
CA ALA A 19 5.17 -4.18 -7.64
C ALA A 19 4.77 -2.91 -6.87
N ALA A 20 5.18 -2.83 -5.60
CA ALA A 20 4.95 -1.64 -4.78
C ALA A 20 5.64 -0.40 -5.40
N ASP A 21 4.97 0.76 -5.36
CA ASP A 21 5.54 2.03 -5.81
C ASP A 21 6.53 2.58 -4.77
N LEU A 22 7.79 2.19 -4.92
CA LEU A 22 8.90 2.64 -4.07
C LEU A 22 9.13 4.17 -4.13
N LYS A 23 8.70 4.85 -5.20
CA LYS A 23 8.79 6.31 -5.29
C LYS A 23 7.72 6.96 -4.40
N ALA A 24 6.51 6.42 -4.37
CA ALA A 24 5.47 6.88 -3.44
C ALA A 24 5.90 6.68 -1.98
N GLU A 25 6.48 5.52 -1.64
CA GLU A 25 7.05 5.25 -0.32
C GLU A 25 8.10 6.30 0.07
N ALA A 26 9.11 6.51 -0.79
CA ALA A 26 10.20 7.45 -0.54
C ALA A 26 9.72 8.89 -0.36
N ARG A 27 8.69 9.32 -1.11
CA ARG A 27 8.06 10.64 -0.94
C ARG A 27 7.46 10.80 0.46
N VAL A 28 6.75 9.79 0.97
CA VAL A 28 6.17 9.84 2.32
C VAL A 28 7.24 9.86 3.40
N ARG A 29 8.28 9.02 3.30
CA ARG A 29 9.40 9.05 4.25
C ARG A 29 10.09 10.42 4.27
N THR A 30 10.23 11.04 3.10
CA THR A 30 10.76 12.41 2.97
C THR A 30 9.86 13.44 3.64
N LEU A 31 8.54 13.32 3.51
CA LEU A 31 7.58 14.22 4.17
C LEU A 31 7.69 14.12 5.71
N PHE A 32 7.78 12.91 6.25
CA PHE A 32 7.97 12.73 7.70
C PHE A 32 9.32 13.25 8.20
N ALA A 33 10.39 13.10 7.41
CA ALA A 33 11.70 13.63 7.78
C ALA A 33 11.75 15.17 7.79
N LYS A 34 10.87 15.83 7.02
CA LYS A 34 10.73 17.29 6.97
C LYS A 34 9.76 17.85 8.02
N ALA A 35 8.95 17.00 8.66
CA ALA A 35 8.02 17.45 9.68
C ALA A 35 8.79 17.95 10.91
N ASP A 36 8.31 19.03 11.52
CA ASP A 36 8.88 19.57 12.76
C ASP A 36 8.52 18.66 13.95
N LYS A 37 9.19 17.51 13.98
CA LYS A 37 9.04 16.45 14.97
C LYS A 37 10.39 15.79 15.22
N PRO A 38 10.65 15.24 16.42
CA PRO A 38 11.79 14.39 16.63
C PRO A 38 11.77 13.22 15.64
N ARG A 39 12.96 12.81 15.19
CA ARG A 39 13.08 11.71 14.23
C ARG A 39 12.43 10.44 14.79
N ASN A 40 11.65 9.75 13.95
CA ASN A 40 10.92 8.53 14.28
C ASN A 40 9.93 8.67 15.46
N SER A 41 9.51 9.89 15.83
CA SER A 41 8.62 10.09 16.99
C SER A 41 7.23 9.48 16.83
N LEU A 42 6.78 9.21 15.59
CA LEU A 42 5.48 8.59 15.34
C LEU A 42 5.57 7.05 15.21
N GLY A 43 6.78 6.49 15.32
CA GLY A 43 7.03 5.05 15.31
C GLY A 43 6.36 4.34 14.12
N ARG A 44 5.56 3.31 14.42
CA ARG A 44 4.88 2.47 13.41
C ARG A 44 3.95 3.23 12.46
N VAL A 45 3.49 4.42 12.83
CA VAL A 45 2.62 5.22 11.95
C VAL A 45 3.39 5.65 10.69
N GLU A 46 4.68 5.97 10.82
CA GLU A 46 5.51 6.36 9.66
C GLU A 46 5.68 5.17 8.70
N ASP A 47 5.85 3.97 9.25
CA ASP A 47 5.99 2.73 8.47
C ASP A 47 4.67 2.33 7.79
N ILE A 48 3.53 2.42 8.50
CA ILE A 48 2.22 2.11 7.93
C ILE A 48 1.87 3.10 6.81
N ALA A 49 2.14 4.38 6.99
CA ALA A 49 1.89 5.40 5.97
C ALA A 49 2.80 5.22 4.75
N ALA A 50 4.08 4.90 4.94
CA ALA A 50 5.00 4.59 3.85
C ALA A 50 4.55 3.34 3.08
N TRP A 51 4.20 2.25 3.78
CA TRP A 51 3.67 1.03 3.19
C TRP A 51 2.37 1.28 2.41
N LEU A 52 1.42 2.00 3.00
CA LEU A 52 0.15 2.33 2.35
C LEU A 52 0.36 3.17 1.09
N ALA A 53 1.32 4.10 1.10
CA ALA A 53 1.65 4.88 -0.09
C ALA A 53 2.26 4.03 -1.20
N ALA A 54 3.12 3.06 -0.85
CA ALA A 54 3.72 2.14 -1.81
C ALA A 54 2.64 1.30 -2.53
N TRP A 55 1.65 0.79 -1.80
CA TRP A 55 0.60 -0.07 -2.36
C TRP A 55 -0.59 0.68 -2.96
N SER A 56 -0.81 1.95 -2.58
CA SER A 56 -1.85 2.80 -3.19
C SER A 56 -1.33 3.69 -4.32
N GLY A 57 0.00 3.78 -4.52
CA GLY A 57 0.63 4.72 -5.46
C GLY A 57 0.45 6.20 -5.09
N ARG A 58 -0.07 6.50 -3.89
CA ARG A 58 -0.48 7.84 -3.48
C ARG A 58 0.39 8.36 -2.33
N ALA A 59 0.98 9.54 -2.53
CA ALA A 59 1.72 10.26 -1.50
C ALA A 59 1.24 11.73 -1.45
N PRO A 60 0.67 12.22 -0.32
CA PRO A 60 0.42 11.50 0.93
C PRO A 60 -0.68 10.42 0.79
N PRO A 61 -0.56 9.30 1.52
CA PRO A 61 -1.56 8.23 1.50
C PRO A 61 -2.86 8.72 2.13
N ALA A 62 -4.00 8.15 1.73
CA ALA A 62 -5.28 8.41 2.37
C ALA A 62 -6.22 7.21 2.27
N VAL A 63 -6.97 6.97 3.34
CA VAL A 63 -8.06 5.98 3.38
C VAL A 63 -9.37 6.73 3.34
N THR A 64 -10.01 6.81 2.17
CA THR A 64 -11.27 7.57 1.98
C THR A 64 -12.52 6.69 2.00
N ARG A 65 -12.37 5.40 1.69
CA ARG A 65 -13.47 4.43 1.59
C ARG A 65 -13.02 3.08 2.18
N PRO A 66 -12.93 2.96 3.51
CA PRO A 66 -12.57 1.68 4.13
C PRO A 66 -13.66 0.63 3.85
N LEU A 67 -13.26 -0.59 3.50
CA LEU A 67 -14.14 -1.74 3.29
C LEU A 67 -13.88 -2.77 4.39
N MET A 68 -14.95 -3.32 4.98
CA MET A 68 -14.87 -4.50 5.85
C MET A 68 -15.58 -5.67 5.18
N ALA A 69 -14.87 -6.78 4.98
CA ALA A 69 -15.41 -8.02 4.42
C ALA A 69 -15.40 -9.11 5.50
N VAL A 70 -16.57 -9.70 5.78
CA VAL A 70 -16.75 -10.78 6.77
C VAL A 70 -17.15 -12.04 6.00
N PHE A 71 -16.43 -13.14 6.24
CA PHE A 71 -16.68 -14.44 5.65
C PHE A 71 -17.10 -15.41 6.77
N ALA A 72 -18.15 -16.20 6.56
CA ALA A 72 -18.71 -17.17 7.50
C ALA A 72 -18.79 -18.56 6.86
#